data_AF-A0A954GBE0-F1
#
_entry.id   AF-A0A954GBE0-F1
#
_cell.length_a   1.000
_cell.length_b   1.000
_cell.length_c   1.000
_cell.angle_alpha   90.00
_cell.angle_beta   90.00
_cell.angle_gamma   90.00
#
_symmetry.space_group_name_H-M   'P 1'
#
loop_
_entity.id
_entity.type
_entity.pdbx_description
1 polymer ?
#
loop_
_entity_poly.entity_id
_entity_poly.type
_entity_poly.pdbx_seq_one_letter_code
_entity_poly.pdbx_strand_id
1 'polypeptide(L)'
;MKPSVSPGQFHKALAHDLFPQPPTLEEAFCLMLLLHACPLRLNGQAQVKGQAQGFAEITTRHAAEVAASLFPQGEESYAAYWYWHCWSQDKSIYAVIENPPDELIPVLKQIRQKIDSHPWVDQLVDEDWDLLSKLE
;
A
#
# COMPACT_ATOMS: atom_id res chain seq x y z
N MET A 1 -30.18 -1.44 -3.57
CA MET A 1 -28.86 -1.87 -3.03
C MET A 1 -27.80 -0.96 -3.62
N LYS A 2 -27.01 -0.27 -2.79
CA LYS A 2 -25.85 0.47 -3.29
C LYS A 2 -24.78 -0.56 -3.74
N PRO A 3 -24.10 -0.35 -4.89
CA PRO A 3 -23.05 -1.26 -5.32
C PRO A 3 -21.93 -1.26 -4.29
N SER A 4 -21.49 -2.46 -3.90
CA SER A 4 -20.35 -2.65 -2.99
C SER A 4 -19.12 -2.94 -3.83
N VAL A 5 -18.01 -2.24 -3.55
CA VAL A 5 -16.75 -2.38 -4.30
C VAL A 5 -15.94 -3.59 -3.81
N SER A 6 -15.17 -4.22 -4.69
CA SER A 6 -14.25 -5.29 -4.29
C SER A 6 -13.03 -4.72 -3.55
N PRO A 7 -12.35 -5.51 -2.71
CA PRO A 7 -11.11 -5.10 -2.05
C PRO A 7 -10.04 -4.56 -3.00
N GLY A 8 -9.83 -5.24 -4.13
CA GLY A 8 -8.85 -4.80 -5.11
C GLY A 8 -9.23 -3.46 -5.78
N GLN A 9 -10.51 -3.26 -6.05
CA GLN A 9 -11.01 -1.99 -6.59
C GLN A 9 -10.87 -0.86 -5.58
N PHE A 10 -11.12 -1.13 -4.29
CA PHE A 10 -10.95 -0.13 -3.24
C PHE A 10 -9.49 0.30 -3.11
N HIS A 11 -8.54 -0.64 -3.01
CA HIS A 11 -7.11 -0.28 -2.85
C HIS A 11 -6.58 0.54 -4.03
N LYS A 12 -7.01 0.21 -5.26
CA LYS A 12 -6.65 1.00 -6.45
C LYS A 12 -7.28 2.39 -6.40
N ALA A 13 -8.57 2.49 -6.06
CA ALA A 13 -9.24 3.78 -5.92
C ALA A 13 -8.57 4.65 -4.85
N LEU A 14 -8.28 4.08 -3.68
CA LEU A 14 -7.53 4.72 -2.61
C LEU A 14 -6.16 5.21 -3.12
N ALA A 15 -5.38 4.36 -3.78
CA ALA A 15 -4.07 4.75 -4.29
C ALA A 15 -4.16 5.93 -5.28
N HIS A 16 -5.16 5.92 -6.18
CA HIS A 16 -5.39 7.03 -7.11
C HIS A 16 -5.85 8.33 -6.42
N ASP A 17 -6.64 8.22 -5.35
CA ASP A 17 -7.04 9.38 -4.54
C ASP A 17 -5.84 9.98 -3.78
N LEU A 18 -4.93 9.12 -3.28
CA LEU A 18 -3.69 9.54 -2.61
C LEU A 18 -2.67 10.17 -3.57
N PHE A 19 -2.69 9.76 -4.84
CA PHE A 19 -1.75 10.20 -5.88
C PHE A 19 -2.49 10.66 -7.14
N PRO A 20 -2.92 11.93 -7.19
CA PRO A 20 -3.57 12.51 -8.37
C PRO A 20 -2.69 12.57 -9.62
N GLN A 21 -1.37 12.43 -9.45
CA GLN A 21 -0.38 12.31 -10.51
C GLN A 21 0.49 11.08 -10.21
N PRO A 22 1.11 10.47 -11.25
CA PRO A 22 2.00 9.33 -11.04
C PRO A 22 3.08 9.67 -9.99
N PRO A 23 3.22 8.87 -8.93
CA PRO A 23 4.25 9.08 -7.91
C PRO A 23 5.65 8.85 -8.47
N THR A 24 6.65 9.23 -7.69
CA THR A 24 8.00 8.69 -7.90
C THR A 24 8.02 7.18 -7.70
N LEU A 25 9.02 6.50 -8.28
CA LEU A 25 9.21 5.06 -8.06
C LEU A 25 9.40 4.74 -6.57
N GLU A 26 10.10 5.61 -5.83
CA GLU A 26 10.32 5.48 -4.39
C GLU A 26 9.01 5.57 -3.59
N GLU A 27 8.16 6.57 -3.85
CA GLU A 27 6.84 6.67 -3.22
C GLU A 27 5.94 5.48 -3.54
N ALA A 28 5.96 5.01 -4.80
CA ALA A 28 5.20 3.81 -5.20
C ALA A 28 5.68 2.55 -4.48
N PHE A 29 7.00 2.41 -4.30
CA PHE A 29 7.60 1.33 -3.55
C PHE A 29 7.21 1.39 -2.06
N CYS A 30 7.30 2.57 -1.43
CA CYS A 30 6.86 2.77 -0.04
C CYS A 30 5.36 2.51 0.14
N LEU A 31 4.52 2.89 -0.83
CA LEU A 31 3.09 2.54 -0.83
C LEU A 31 2.90 1.03 -0.88
N MET A 32 3.62 0.33 -1.76
CA MET A 32 3.56 -1.13 -1.85
C MET A 32 3.96 -1.78 -0.53
N LEU A 33 5.05 -1.31 0.12
CA LEU A 33 5.51 -1.83 1.40
C LEU A 33 4.45 -1.67 2.50
N LEU A 34 3.89 -0.47 2.64
CA LEU A 34 2.88 -0.18 3.66
C LEU A 34 1.62 -1.00 3.44
N LEU A 35 1.11 -1.07 2.21
CA LEU A 35 -0.10 -1.86 1.94
C LEU A 35 0.12 -3.36 2.14
N HIS A 36 1.34 -3.86 1.89
CA HIS A 36 1.66 -5.25 2.12
C HIS A 36 1.83 -5.58 3.61
N ALA A 37 2.49 -4.70 4.38
CA ALA A 37 2.91 -4.98 5.76
C ALA A 37 1.95 -4.45 6.83
N CYS A 38 1.01 -3.58 6.47
CA CYS A 38 0.13 -2.91 7.42
C CYS A 38 -1.33 -3.06 6.97
N PRO A 39 -2.17 -3.78 7.74
CA PRO A 39 -3.61 -3.81 7.51
C PRO A 39 -4.23 -2.42 7.52
N LEU A 40 -5.21 -2.22 6.64
CA LEU A 40 -5.95 -0.98 6.53
C LEU A 40 -7.30 -1.11 7.25
N ARG A 41 -7.48 -0.36 8.33
CA ARG A 41 -8.79 -0.22 8.98
C ARG A 41 -9.57 0.89 8.32
N LEU A 42 -10.82 0.57 7.96
CA LEU A 42 -11.73 1.50 7.32
C LEU A 42 -12.66 2.09 8.36
N ASN A 43 -13.01 3.36 8.17
CA ASN A 43 -14.05 3.97 8.99
C ASN A 43 -15.45 3.42 8.61
N GLY A 44 -16.43 3.60 9.50
CA GLY A 44 -17.78 3.06 9.32
C GLY A 44 -18.58 3.61 8.12
N GLN A 45 -18.03 4.57 7.36
CA GLN A 45 -18.65 5.10 6.16
C GLN A 45 -18.17 4.39 4.88
N ALA A 46 -17.08 3.63 4.94
CA ALA A 46 -16.56 2.90 3.80
C ALA A 46 -17.50 1.75 3.38
N GLN A 47 -17.88 1.72 2.10
CA GLN A 47 -18.85 0.75 1.56
C GLN A 47 -18.17 -0.37 0.75
N VAL A 48 -17.46 -1.26 1.44
CA VAL A 48 -16.73 -2.37 0.82
C VAL A 48 -17.49 -3.70 0.95
N LYS A 49 -17.51 -4.51 -0.11
CA LYS A 49 -18.24 -5.78 -0.12
C LYS A 49 -17.60 -6.78 0.84
N GLY A 50 -18.37 -7.25 1.83
CA GLY A 50 -17.98 -8.38 2.68
C GLY A 50 -17.02 -8.06 3.82
N GLN A 51 -16.68 -6.78 4.05
CA GLN A 51 -15.79 -6.37 5.13
C GLN A 51 -16.34 -5.10 5.79
N ALA A 52 -16.87 -5.26 7.01
CA ALA A 52 -17.43 -4.17 7.79
C ALA A 52 -16.39 -3.42 8.65
N GLN A 53 -15.12 -3.87 8.69
CA GLN A 53 -14.12 -3.40 9.67
C GLN A 53 -12.68 -3.23 9.14
N GLY A 54 -12.37 -3.58 7.88
CA GLY A 54 -11.01 -3.42 7.32
C GLY A 54 -10.59 -4.53 6.36
N PHE A 55 -9.44 -4.33 5.71
CA PHE A 55 -8.77 -5.34 4.89
C PHE A 55 -7.69 -6.04 5.71
N ALA A 56 -7.58 -7.37 5.57
CA ALA A 56 -6.35 -8.07 5.94
C ALA A 56 -5.18 -7.59 5.05
N GLU A 57 -3.94 -7.81 5.49
CA GLU A 57 -2.75 -7.56 4.67
C GLU A 57 -2.94 -8.10 3.25
N ILE A 58 -2.64 -7.26 2.26
CA ILE A 58 -2.70 -7.69 0.87
C ILE A 58 -1.40 -8.38 0.49
N THR A 59 -1.49 -9.40 -0.36
CA THR A 59 -0.28 -10.09 -0.86
C THR A 59 0.68 -9.10 -1.52
N THR A 60 1.98 -9.37 -1.48
CA THR A 60 3.00 -8.56 -2.17
C THR A 60 2.65 -8.30 -3.63
N ARG A 61 2.09 -9.31 -4.31
CA ARG A 61 1.65 -9.20 -5.70
C ARG A 61 0.51 -8.19 -5.86
N HIS A 62 -0.52 -8.26 -5.01
CA HIS A 62 -1.63 -7.31 -5.05
C HIS A 62 -1.15 -5.89 -4.72
N ALA A 63 -0.24 -5.74 -3.76
CA ALA A 63 0.34 -4.43 -3.43
C ALA A 63 1.12 -3.84 -4.61
N ALA A 64 1.89 -4.68 -5.31
CA ALA A 64 2.61 -4.28 -6.51
C ALA A 64 1.65 -3.88 -7.65
N GLU A 65 0.55 -4.63 -7.83
CA GLU A 65 -0.51 -4.29 -8.80
C GLU A 65 -1.19 -2.95 -8.47
N VAL A 66 -1.43 -2.66 -7.18
CA VAL A 66 -1.97 -1.37 -6.73
C VAL A 66 -0.99 -0.23 -7.01
N ALA A 67 0.29 -0.36 -6.63
CA ALA A 67 1.30 0.67 -6.89
C ALA A 67 1.53 0.88 -8.39
N ALA A 68 1.52 -0.20 -9.18
CA ALA A 68 1.70 -0.16 -10.62
C ALA A 68 0.52 0.52 -11.35
N SER A 69 -0.70 0.46 -10.80
CA SER A 69 -1.88 1.11 -11.37
C SER A 69 -1.76 2.63 -11.45
N LEU A 70 -0.85 3.23 -10.66
CA LEU A 70 -0.58 4.66 -10.65
C LEU A 70 0.22 5.14 -11.88
N PHE A 71 0.79 4.23 -12.68
CA PHE A 71 1.63 4.58 -13.82
C PHE A 71 0.95 4.32 -15.17
N PRO A 72 1.18 5.19 -16.17
CA PRO A 72 0.50 5.11 -17.47
C PRO A 72 0.93 3.92 -18.34
N GLN A 73 2.12 3.32 -18.10
CA GLN A 73 2.58 2.15 -18.86
C GLN A 73 1.95 0.82 -18.37
N GLY A 74 1.03 0.91 -17.41
CA GLY A 74 0.12 -0.17 -17.01
C GLY A 74 0.62 -1.04 -15.86
N GLU A 75 -0.34 -1.75 -15.25
CA GLU A 75 -0.12 -2.60 -14.07
C GLU A 75 0.88 -3.73 -14.34
N GLU A 76 0.80 -4.38 -15.49
CA GLU A 76 1.61 -5.58 -15.79
C GLU A 76 3.11 -5.29 -15.89
N SER A 77 3.50 -4.18 -16.53
CA SER A 77 4.91 -3.84 -16.75
C SER A 77 5.60 -3.43 -15.44
N TYR A 78 4.93 -2.62 -14.62
CA TYR A 78 5.50 -2.13 -13.38
C TYR A 78 5.36 -3.12 -12.23
N ALA A 79 4.23 -3.84 -12.10
CA ALA A 79 4.09 -4.84 -11.05
C ALA A 79 5.10 -5.98 -11.22
N ALA A 80 5.32 -6.43 -12.47
CA ALA A 80 6.36 -7.41 -12.77
C ALA A 80 7.77 -6.86 -12.50
N TYR A 81 8.05 -5.61 -12.86
CA TYR A 81 9.31 -4.94 -12.52
C TYR A 81 9.55 -4.88 -11.01
N TRP A 82 8.56 -4.45 -10.22
CA TRP A 82 8.66 -4.36 -8.77
C TRP A 82 8.87 -5.72 -8.12
N TYR A 83 8.10 -6.72 -8.57
CA TYR A 83 8.26 -8.08 -8.11
C TYR A 83 9.66 -8.61 -8.43
N TRP A 84 10.13 -8.42 -9.66
CA TRP A 84 11.48 -8.83 -10.09
C TRP A 84 12.58 -8.09 -9.33
N HIS A 85 12.45 -6.78 -9.13
CA HIS A 85 13.43 -5.96 -8.40
C HIS A 85 13.56 -6.42 -6.93
N CYS A 86 12.44 -6.65 -6.24
CA CYS A 86 12.43 -7.16 -4.86
C CYS A 86 12.98 -8.59 -4.74
N TRP A 87 12.86 -9.40 -5.79
CA TRP A 87 13.31 -10.81 -5.77
C TRP A 87 14.75 -11.00 -6.26
N SER A 88 15.29 -10.09 -7.07
CA SER A 88 16.58 -10.28 -7.76
C SER A 88 17.74 -9.45 -7.22
N GLN A 89 17.49 -8.35 -6.50
CA GLN A 89 18.55 -7.41 -6.10
C GLN A 89 18.89 -7.44 -4.59
N ASP A 90 19.12 -8.63 -4.02
CA ASP A 90 19.75 -8.88 -2.71
C ASP A 90 18.97 -8.60 -1.41
N LYS A 91 17.74 -8.07 -1.43
CA LYS A 91 16.89 -8.02 -0.23
C LYS A 91 15.45 -8.40 -0.55
N SER A 92 14.96 -9.46 0.09
CA SER A 92 13.53 -9.78 0.04
C SER A 92 12.72 -8.60 0.59
N ILE A 93 11.49 -8.45 0.12
CA ILE A 93 10.58 -7.42 0.65
C ILE A 93 10.47 -7.48 2.18
N TYR A 94 10.52 -8.69 2.75
CA TYR A 94 10.53 -8.92 4.20
C TYR A 94 11.75 -8.32 4.89
N ALA A 95 12.95 -8.45 4.31
CA ALA A 95 14.15 -7.83 4.87
C ALA A 95 14.07 -6.30 4.85
N VAL A 96 13.42 -5.72 3.85
CA VAL A 96 13.18 -4.27 3.75
C VAL A 96 12.11 -3.81 4.75
N ILE A 97 11.06 -4.61 4.98
CA ILE A 97 10.04 -4.32 6.00
C ILE A 97 10.63 -4.44 7.42
N GLU A 98 11.45 -5.46 7.67
CA GLU A 98 12.08 -5.68 8.97
C GLU A 98 13.05 -4.56 9.32
N ASN A 99 13.86 -4.13 8.35
CA ASN A 99 14.87 -3.08 8.52
C ASN A 99 14.81 -2.11 7.34
N PRO A 100 13.85 -1.16 7.34
CA PRO A 100 13.71 -0.17 6.28
C PRO A 100 14.98 0.68 6.22
N PRO A 101 15.59 0.86 5.04
CA PRO A 101 16.71 1.77 4.86
C PRO A 101 16.37 3.20 5.32
N ASP A 102 17.34 3.89 5.92
CA ASP A 102 17.16 5.23 6.50
C ASP A 102 16.61 6.24 5.47
N GLU A 103 17.00 6.08 4.20
CA GLU A 103 16.51 6.90 3.09
C GLU A 103 15.00 6.73 2.81
N LEU A 104 14.44 5.55 3.08
CA LEU A 104 13.02 5.26 2.85
C LEU A 104 12.14 5.69 4.03
N ILE A 105 12.70 5.84 5.23
CA ILE A 105 11.92 6.18 6.43
C ILE A 105 11.11 7.48 6.26
N PRO A 106 11.68 8.61 5.75
CA PRO A 106 10.91 9.83 5.53
C PRO A 106 9.75 9.64 4.56
N VAL A 107 9.95 8.85 3.49
CA VAL A 107 8.93 8.59 2.49
C VAL A 107 7.85 7.66 3.03
N LEU A 108 8.22 6.62 3.78
CA LEU A 108 7.27 5.77 4.49
C LEU A 108 6.40 6.58 5.46
N LYS A 109 6.99 7.49 6.25
CA LYS A 109 6.24 8.40 7.14
C LYS A 109 5.27 9.29 6.33
N GLN A 110 5.72 9.84 5.21
CA GLN A 110 4.89 10.68 4.34
C GLN A 110 3.72 9.90 3.74
N ILE A 111 3.95 8.70 3.21
CA ILE A 111 2.90 7.88 2.59
C ILE A 111 1.91 7.39 3.65
N ARG A 112 2.39 6.96 4.83
CA ARG A 112 1.55 6.64 5.99
C ARG A 112 0.61 7.81 6.31
N GLN A 113 1.16 9.02 6.45
CA GLN A 113 0.36 10.19 6.76
C GLN A 113 -0.71 10.48 5.69
N LYS A 114 -0.39 10.31 4.40
CA LYS A 114 -1.37 10.45 3.31
C LYS A 114 -2.51 9.42 3.46
N ILE A 115 -2.17 8.15 3.75
CA ILE A 115 -3.15 7.07 3.95
C ILE A 115 -4.05 7.34 5.15
N ASP A 116 -3.46 7.65 6.31
CA ASP A 116 -4.20 7.91 7.56
C ASP A 116 -5.09 9.17 7.46
N SER A 117 -4.74 10.12 6.59
CA SER A 117 -5.55 11.32 6.34
C SER A 117 -6.73 11.08 5.38
N HIS A 118 -6.86 9.89 4.81
CA HIS A 118 -7.87 9.62 3.79
C HIS A 118 -9.27 9.51 4.40
N PRO A 119 -10.32 10.13 3.83
CA PRO A 119 -11.68 10.15 4.42
C PRO A 119 -12.39 8.81 4.61
N TRP A 120 -11.82 7.71 4.13
CA TRP A 120 -12.37 6.35 4.28
C TRP A 120 -11.50 5.45 5.16
N VAL A 121 -10.31 5.93 5.52
CA VAL A 121 -9.36 5.23 6.37
C VAL A 121 -9.56 5.71 7.79
N ASP A 122 -9.57 4.78 8.73
CA ASP A 122 -9.51 5.08 10.16
C ASP A 122 -8.03 5.13 10.59
N GLN A 123 -7.28 4.08 10.28
CA GLN A 123 -5.84 3.98 10.52
C GLN A 123 -5.21 2.83 9.74
N LEU A 124 -3.92 2.96 9.42
CA LEU A 124 -3.02 1.82 9.23
C LEU A 124 -2.64 1.20 10.58
N VAL A 125 -2.44 -0.12 10.59
CA VAL A 125 -2.16 -0.90 11.81
C VAL A 125 -0.88 -1.69 11.64
N ASP A 126 -0.11 -1.80 12.73
CA ASP A 126 0.94 -2.80 12.85
C ASP A 126 0.34 -4.13 13.32
N GLU A 127 0.57 -5.20 12.56
CA GLU A 127 0.24 -6.56 13.00
C GLU A 127 1.48 -7.46 12.98
N ASP A 128 1.94 -7.89 11.80
CA ASP A 128 2.96 -8.94 11.72
C ASP A 128 4.40 -8.41 11.72
N TRP A 129 4.61 -7.13 11.39
CA TRP A 129 5.92 -6.61 10.99
C TRP A 129 6.49 -5.45 11.83
N ASP A 130 5.69 -4.88 12.73
CA ASP A 130 6.03 -3.68 13.53
C ASP A 130 6.62 -2.54 12.68
N LEU A 131 6.20 -2.40 11.42
CA LEU A 131 6.76 -1.44 10.48
C LEU A 131 6.47 0.00 10.93
N LEU A 132 5.24 0.31 11.32
CA LEU A 132 4.83 1.65 11.73
C LEU A 132 5.53 2.09 13.03
N SER A 133 5.76 1.15 13.95
CA SER A 133 6.47 1.37 15.22
C SER A 133 7.94 1.77 15.00
N LYS A 134 8.55 1.31 13.91
CA LYS A 134 9.91 1.72 13.50
C LYS A 134 9.95 3.10 12.84
N LEU A 135 8.78 3.65 12.49
CA LEU A 135 8.62 4.97 11.90
C LEU A 135 8.28 6.06 12.93
N GLU A 136 8.38 5.79 14.23
CA GLU A 136 8.18 6.80 15.29
C GLU A 136 9.45 7.63 15.59
#